data_AF-J2M6H2-F1
#
_entry.id   AF-J2M6H2-F1
#
_cell.length_a   1.000
_cell.length_b   1.000
_cell.length_c   1.000
_cell.angle_alpha   90.00
_cell.angle_beta   90.00
_cell.angle_gamma   90.00
#
_symmetry.space_group_name_H-M   'P 1'
#
loop_
_entity.id
_entity.type
_entity.pdbx_description
1 polymer ?
#
loop_
_entity_poly.entity_id
_entity_poly.type
_entity_poly.pdbx_seq_one_letter_code
_entity_poly.pdbx_strand_id
1 'polypeptide(L)' 'MLQAATLDHSYYCISFNKDGSKIYLAGTFNDVAIFDADSLKQIGSIKPQAPDNSNPLPGTSSKS' A
#
# COMPACT_ATOMS: atom_id res chain seq x y z
N MET A 1 -0.31 25.95 7.11
CA MET A 1 0.48 25.14 8.07
C MET A 1 0.97 23.90 7.34
N LEU A 2 2.22 23.51 7.55
CA LEU A 2 2.75 22.27 7.00
C LEU A 2 2.31 21.11 7.93
N GLN A 3 1.76 20.04 7.36
CA GLN A 3 1.37 18.84 8.10
C GLN A 3 2.32 17.70 7.73
N ALA A 4 2.60 16.82 8.69
CA ALA A 4 3.43 15.63 8.47
C ALA A 4 2.82 14.45 9.24
N ALA A 5 2.70 13.31 8.57
CA ALA A 5 2.28 12.06 9.17
C ALA A 5 3.51 11.17 9.44
N THR A 6 3.49 10.48 10.58
CA THR A 6 4.44 9.40 10.86
C THR A 6 4.02 8.16 10.08
N LEU A 7 4.98 7.48 9.47
CA LEU A 7 4.76 6.29 8.66
C LEU A 7 5.18 5.04 9.42
N ASP A 8 4.45 3.94 9.25
CA ASP A 8 4.77 2.65 9.87
C ASP A 8 6.11 2.07 9.36
N HIS A 9 6.46 2.38 8.11
CA HIS A 9 7.72 2.01 7.48
C HIS A 9 8.04 2.99 6.34
N SER A 10 9.25 2.89 5.78
CA SER A 10 9.64 3.68 4.61
C SER A 10 8.73 3.38 3.42
N TYR A 11 8.39 4.39 2.62
CA TYR A 11 7.74 4.22 1.32
C TYR A 11 8.55 4.98 0.27
N TYR A 12 8.59 4.49 -0.96
CA TYR A 12 9.43 5.06 -2.03
C TYR A 12 8.62 5.69 -3.16
N CYS A 13 7.38 5.24 -3.35
CA CYS A 13 6.50 5.72 -4.40
C CYS A 13 5.31 6.46 -3.79
N ILE A 14 5.01 7.63 -4.32
CA ILE A 14 3.86 8.45 -3.97
C ILE A 14 3.03 8.66 -5.24
N SER A 15 1.73 8.40 -5.15
CA SER A 15 0.77 8.66 -6.23
C SER A 15 -0.48 9.34 -5.71
N PHE A 16 -1.17 10.08 -6.57
CA PHE A 16 -2.41 10.76 -6.26
C PHE A 16 -3.55 10.20 -7.11
N ASN A 17 -4.76 10.13 -6.56
CA ASN A 17 -5.93 9.88 -7.40
C ASN A 17 -6.24 11.10 -8.29
N LYS A 18 -7.14 10.91 -9.27
CA LYS A 18 -7.42 11.90 -10.31
C LYS A 18 -7.94 13.24 -9.78
N ASP A 19 -8.67 13.24 -8.67
CA ASP A 19 -9.19 14.46 -8.02
C ASP A 19 -8.25 15.03 -6.95
N GLY A 20 -7.14 14.35 -6.64
CA GLY A 20 -6.15 14.77 -5.65
C GLY A 20 -6.53 14.57 -4.18
N SER A 21 -7.71 14.02 -3.88
CA SER A 21 -8.17 13.82 -2.49
C SER A 21 -7.50 12.65 -1.76
N LYS A 22 -6.79 11.77 -2.47
CA LYS A 22 -6.13 10.59 -1.90
C LYS A 22 -4.67 10.49 -2.30
N ILE A 23 -3.85 10.08 -1.34
CA ILE A 23 -2.43 9.80 -1.50
C ILE A 23 -2.22 8.30 -1.33
N TYR A 24 -1.52 7.68 -2.27
CA TYR A 24 -1.12 6.28 -2.23
C TYR A 24 0.38 6.19 -2.00
N LEU A 25 0.77 5.51 -0.92
CA LEU A 25 2.16 5.26 -0.59
C LEU A 25 2.47 3.77 -0.81
N ALA A 26 3.53 3.49 -1.57
CA ALA A 26 3.95 2.14 -1.94
C ALA A 26 5.49 2.01 -2.07
N GLY A 27 5.97 0.81 -2.42
CA GLY A 27 7.31 0.61 -2.97
C GLY A 27 8.34 -0.03 -2.04
N THR A 28 8.02 -0.25 -0.76
CA THR A 28 8.93 -0.96 0.17
C THR A 28 8.49 -2.39 0.42
N PHE A 29 7.19 -2.63 0.57
CA PHE A 29 6.61 -3.96 0.67
C PHE A 29 5.53 -4.17 -0.38
N ASN A 30 4.81 -5.29 -0.28
CA ASN A 30 3.71 -5.64 -1.18
C ASN A 30 2.37 -4.98 -0.78
N ASP A 31 2.37 -3.94 0.05
CA ASP A 31 1.19 -3.19 0.44
C ASP A 31 1.20 -1.76 -0.07
N VAL A 32 0.00 -1.18 -0.16
CA VAL A 32 -0.22 0.21 -0.53
C VAL A 32 -1.05 0.86 0.57
N ALA A 33 -0.48 1.85 1.25
CA ALA A 33 -1.22 2.62 2.23
C ALA A 33 -1.96 3.78 1.55
N ILE A 34 -3.19 4.04 2.00
CA ILE A 34 -4.06 5.10 1.46
C ILE A 34 -4.23 6.17 2.52
N PHE A 35 -3.94 7.41 2.17
CA PHE A 35 -4.06 8.58 3.03
C PHE A 35 -5.04 9.59 2.44
N ASP A 36 -5.74 10.29 3.32
CA ASP A 36 -6.51 11.49 2.98
C ASP A 36 -5.55 12.66 2.76
N ALA A 37 -5.69 13.37 1.64
CA ALA A 37 -4.74 14.40 1.24
C ALA A 37 -4.78 15.67 2.11
N ASP A 38 -5.94 15.98 2.71
CA ASP A 38 -6.12 17.20 3.51
C ASP A 38 -5.65 17.03 4.96
N SER A 39 -5.92 15.85 5.54
CA SER A 39 -5.62 15.56 6.95
C SER A 39 -4.35 14.73 7.17
N LEU A 40 -3.79 14.15 6.10
CA LEU A 40 -2.70 13.17 6.15
C LEU A 40 -2.97 11.99 7.08
N LYS A 41 -4.24 11.67 7.33
CA LYS A 41 -4.62 10.47 8.09
C LYS A 41 -4.69 9.27 7.16
N GLN A 42 -4.15 8.15 7.60
CA GLN A 42 -4.33 6.89 6.89
C GLN A 42 -5.80 6.48 6.96
N ILE A 43 -6.41 6.30 5.80
CA ILE A 43 -7.81 5.91 5.64
C ILE A 43 -7.96 4.44 5.19
N GLY A 44 -6.85 3.79 4.81
CA GLY A 44 -6.87 2.37 4.47
C GLY A 44 -5.51 1.80 4.08
N SER A 45 -5.51 0.51 3.77
CA SER A 45 -4.38 -0.17 3.13
C SER A 45 -4.88 -1.26 2.17
N ILE A 46 -4.17 -1.45 1.07
CA ILE A 46 -4.36 -2.56 0.12
C ILE A 46 -3.22 -3.53 0.39
N LYS A 47 -3.57 -4.76 0.76
CA LYS A 47 -2.60 -5.86 0.93
C LYS A 47 -2.90 -6.93 -0.11
N PRO A 48 -1.90 -7.70 -0.56
CA PRO A 48 -2.15 -8.83 -1.44
C PRO A 48 -3.05 -9.81 -0.71
N GLN A 49 -4.07 -10.35 -1.39
CA GLN A 49 -4.72 -11.54 -0.87
C GLN A 49 -3.66 -12.62 -0.71
N ALA A 50 -3.64 -13.27 0.47
CA ALA A 50 -2.86 -14.49 0.63
C ALA A 50 -3.26 -15.47 -0.48
N PRO A 51 -2.31 -16.23 -1.06
CA PRO A 51 -2.66 -17.24 -2.04
C PRO A 51 -3.69 -18.17 -1.41
N ASP A 52 -4.87 -18.21 -2.02
CA ASP A 52 -5.84 -19.25 -1.74
C ASP A 52 -5.15 -20.59 -2.02
N ASN A 53 -5.04 -21.43 -0.99
CA ASN A 53 -4.46 -22.76 -1.09
C ASN A 53 -5.25 -23.68 -2.05
N SER A 54 -6.41 -23.24 -2.55
CA SER A 54 -7.16 -23.89 -3.62
C SER A 54 -6.66 -23.55 -5.04
N ASN A 55 -5.87 -22.49 -5.23
CA ASN A 55 -5.35 -22.09 -6.54
C ASN A 55 -3.93 -21.48 -6.44
N PRO A 56 -2.88 -22.32 -6.33
CA PRO A 56 -1.51 -21.84 -6.27
C PRO A 56 -1.12 -21.11 -7.56
N LEU A 57 -0.42 -19.97 -7.42
CA LEU A 57 0.15 -19.26 -8.56
C LEU A 57 1.09 -20.19 -9.34
N PRO A 58 1.01 -20.25 -10.68
CA PRO A 58 1.88 -21.11 -11.47
C PRO A 58 3.34 -20.68 -11.25
N GLY A 59 4.14 -21.56 -10.63
CA GLY A 59 5.58 -21.35 -10.41
C GLY A 59 6.04 -21.38 -8.95
N THR A 60 5.17 -21.49 -7.95
CA THR A 60 5.60 -21.68 -6.55
C THR A 60 5.92 -23.15 -6.29
N SER A 61 7.03 -23.64 -6.86
CA SER A 61 7.60 -24.92 -6.48
C SER A 61 8.11 -24.80 -5.05
N SER A 62 7.42 -25.45 -4.11
CA SER A 62 7.96 -25.75 -2.78
C SER A 62 9.24 -26.56 -2.98
N LYS A 63 10.40 -25.92 -2.84
CA LYS A 63 11.67 -26.63 -2.77
C LYS A 63 11.74 -27.22 -1.36
N SER A 64 11.34 -28.49 -1.24
CA SER A 64 11.64 -29.35 -0.10
C SER A 64 13.14 -29.57 0.04
#